data_AF-A0AB36JSV3-F1
#
_entry.id   AF-A0AB36JSV3-F1
#
_cell.length_a   1.000
_cell.length_b   1.000
_cell.length_c   1.000
_cell.angle_alpha   90.00
_cell.angle_beta   90.00
_cell.angle_gamma   90.00
#
_symmetry.space_group_name_H-M   'P 1'
#
loop_
_entity.id
_entity.type
_entity.pdbx_description
1 polymer ?
#
loop_
_entity_poly.entity_id
_entity_poly.type
_entity_poly.pdbx_seq_one_letter_code
_entity_poly.pdbx_strand_id
1 'polypeptide(L)' 'GEFVGSVTEGDVGDAAVTATGTIAISDIDGDDAPSFADTTEAGAYGSLELVNGSWTYTLDQSAVQNL' A
#
# COMPACT_ATOMS: atom_id res chain seq x y z
N GLY A 1 3.98 15.00 -0.31
CA GLY A 1 5.02 14.13 0.27
C GLY A 1 5.27 12.98 -0.67
N GLU A 2 6.41 12.34 -0.55
CA GLU A 2 6.68 11.05 -1.18
C GLU A 2 6.56 9.97 -0.09
N PHE A 3 5.79 8.92 -0.35
CA PHE A 3 5.54 7.83 0.59
C PHE A 3 5.92 6.53 -0.10
N VAL A 4 6.92 5.83 0.42
CA VAL A 4 7.49 4.65 -0.21
C VAL A 4 7.60 3.51 0.79
N GLY A 5 7.50 2.29 0.27
CA GLY A 5 7.93 1.08 0.94
C GLY A 5 8.41 0.07 -0.09
N SER A 6 9.12 -0.93 0.39
CA SER A 6 9.69 -1.98 -0.46
C SER A 6 9.35 -3.35 0.11
N VAL A 7 9.18 -4.30 -0.78
CA VAL A 7 9.09 -5.73 -0.45
C VAL A 7 10.27 -6.45 -1.10
N THR A 8 10.68 -7.57 -0.50
CA THR A 8 11.56 -8.55 -1.14
C THR A 8 10.77 -9.84 -1.23
N GLU A 9 10.77 -10.47 -2.41
CA GLU A 9 10.02 -11.72 -2.61
C GLU A 9 10.50 -12.83 -1.67
N GLY A 10 9.58 -13.74 -1.36
CA GLY A 10 9.90 -15.03 -0.74
C GLY A 10 9.33 -16.18 -1.57
N ASP A 11 9.11 -17.33 -0.96
CA ASP A 11 8.54 -18.49 -1.64
C ASP A 11 7.01 -18.56 -1.49
N VAL A 12 6.35 -19.26 -2.41
CA VAL A 12 4.92 -19.57 -2.28
C VAL A 12 4.71 -20.50 -1.09
N GLY A 13 3.84 -20.09 -0.17
CA GLY A 13 3.55 -20.82 1.07
C GLY A 13 4.22 -20.23 2.30
N ASP A 14 5.12 -19.26 2.13
CA ASP A 14 5.66 -18.45 3.22
C ASP A 14 4.60 -17.52 3.82
N ALA A 15 4.96 -16.89 4.94
CA ALA A 15 4.18 -15.79 5.49
C ALA A 15 4.04 -14.66 4.46
N ALA A 16 2.91 -13.94 4.52
CA ALA A 16 2.64 -12.84 3.59
C ALA A 16 3.76 -11.78 3.65
N VAL A 17 4.24 -11.39 2.48
CA VAL A 17 5.22 -10.31 2.32
C VAL A 17 4.46 -9.01 2.13
N THR A 18 4.65 -8.07 3.05
CA THR A 18 3.95 -6.79 3.04
C THR A 18 4.88 -5.60 3.23
N ALA A 19 4.45 -4.45 2.73
CA ALA A 19 4.99 -3.14 3.08
C ALA A 19 3.86 -2.26 3.62
N THR A 20 4.16 -1.43 4.62
CA THR A 20 3.16 -0.56 5.25
C THR A 20 3.69 0.85 5.44
N GLY A 21 2.77 1.80 5.55
CA GLY A 21 3.08 3.18 5.90
C GLY A 21 1.84 4.02 6.07
N THR A 22 2.03 5.33 6.24
CA THR A 22 0.93 6.29 6.39
C THR A 22 1.08 7.44 5.40
N ILE A 23 -0.07 7.99 4.98
CA ILE A 23 -0.18 9.16 4.14
C ILE A 23 -1.06 10.16 4.89
N ALA A 24 -0.64 11.42 4.90
CA ALA A 24 -1.39 12.53 5.49
C ALA A 24 -1.45 13.70 4.51
N ILE A 25 -2.54 14.45 4.59
CA ILE A 25 -2.75 15.70 3.85
C ILE A 25 -2.99 16.82 4.85
N SER A 26 -2.40 17.99 4.58
CA SER A 26 -2.62 19.20 5.36
C SER A 26 -3.10 20.31 4.42
N ASP A 27 -4.20 20.94 4.79
CA ASP A 27 -4.70 22.16 4.15
C ASP A 27 -4.50 23.33 5.11
N ILE A 28 -4.01 24.47 4.61
CA ILE A 28 -3.68 25.65 5.42
C ILE A 28 -4.86 26.63 5.51
N ASP A 29 -5.79 26.58 4.56
CA ASP A 29 -6.82 27.62 4.44
C ASP A 29 -8.04 27.39 5.37
N GLY A 30 -8.05 26.29 6.14
CA GLY A 30 -8.90 26.09 7.33
C GLY A 30 -10.40 25.87 7.06
N ASP A 31 -10.89 26.27 5.90
CA ASP A 31 -12.28 26.12 5.47
C ASP A 31 -12.56 24.73 4.87
N ASP A 32 -11.50 23.98 4.52
CA ASP A 32 -11.56 22.64 3.96
C ASP A 32 -10.81 21.62 4.83
N ALA A 33 -11.34 20.39 4.86
CA ALA A 33 -10.74 19.25 5.55
C ALA A 33 -10.61 18.07 4.58
N PRO A 34 -9.64 18.11 3.66
CA PRO A 34 -9.48 17.04 2.68
C PRO A 34 -9.06 15.73 3.36
N SER A 35 -9.55 14.62 2.81
CA SER A 35 -9.19 13.28 3.24
C SER A 35 -8.94 12.39 2.03
N PHE A 36 -8.14 11.34 2.24
CA PHE A 36 -8.06 10.26 1.26
C PHE A 36 -9.22 9.29 1.51
N ALA A 37 -9.93 8.93 0.45
CA ALA A 37 -10.92 7.87 0.51
C ALA A 37 -10.22 6.53 0.72
N ASP A 38 -10.83 5.66 1.52
CA ASP A 38 -10.41 4.28 1.62
C ASP A 38 -10.56 3.60 0.25
N THR A 39 -9.56 2.82 -0.14
CA THR A 39 -9.59 2.08 -1.41
C THR A 39 -8.74 0.81 -1.35
N THR A 40 -8.99 -0.09 -2.29
CA THR A 40 -8.15 -1.24 -2.58
C THR A 40 -7.88 -1.28 -4.07
N GLU A 41 -6.60 -1.27 -4.43
CA GLU A 41 -6.15 -1.31 -5.82
C GLU A 41 -5.37 -2.60 -6.06
N ALA A 42 -5.82 -3.39 -7.03
CA ALA A 42 -5.12 -4.59 -7.48
C ALA A 42 -4.12 -4.26 -8.59
N GLY A 43 -2.87 -4.64 -8.38
CA GLY A 43 -1.80 -4.56 -9.37
C GLY A 43 -1.41 -5.95 -9.90
N ALA A 44 -0.44 -5.97 -10.81
CA ALA A 44 0.04 -7.22 -11.42
C ALA A 44 0.73 -8.17 -10.43
N TYR A 45 1.34 -7.61 -9.38
CA TYR A 45 2.17 -8.35 -8.42
C TYR A 45 1.60 -8.35 -7.01
N GLY A 46 0.36 -7.93 -6.81
CA GLY A 46 -0.19 -7.76 -5.46
C GLY A 46 -1.26 -6.69 -5.38
N SER A 47 -1.63 -6.29 -4.17
CA SER A 47 -2.65 -5.26 -3.95
C SER A 47 -2.20 -4.23 -2.93
N LEU A 48 -2.65 -3.00 -3.13
CA LEU A 48 -2.53 -1.89 -2.18
C LEU A 48 -3.89 -1.65 -1.53
N GLU A 49 -3.94 -1.66 -0.21
CA GLU A 49 -5.09 -1.23 0.57
C GLU A 49 -4.75 0.09 1.29
N LEU A 50 -5.66 1.07 1.24
CA LEU A 50 -5.59 2.31 2.00
C LEU A 50 -6.82 2.38 2.90
N VAL A 51 -6.60 2.43 4.20
CA VAL A 51 -7.65 2.58 5.22
C VAL A 51 -7.25 3.65 6.21
N ASN A 52 -8.05 4.70 6.31
CA ASN A 52 -7.85 5.82 7.23
C ASN A 52 -6.42 6.39 7.17
N GLY A 53 -5.90 6.59 5.95
CA GLY A 53 -4.54 7.11 5.74
C GLY A 53 -3.40 6.12 6.00
N SER A 54 -3.70 4.89 6.46
CA SER A 54 -2.71 3.81 6.56
C SER A 54 -2.77 2.94 5.33
N TRP A 55 -1.64 2.77 4.64
CA TRP A 55 -1.56 1.90 3.47
C TRP A 55 -0.80 0.61 3.79
N THR A 56 -1.25 -0.47 3.16
CA THR A 56 -0.61 -1.79 3.16
C THR A 56 -0.52 -2.30 1.73
N TYR A 57 0.69 -2.61 1.27
CA TYR A 57 0.89 -3.38 0.05
C TYR A 57 1.13 -4.84 0.41
N THR A 58 0.43 -5.76 -0.24
CA THR A 58 0.64 -7.21 -0.08
C THR A 58 1.10 -7.80 -1.41
N LEU A 59 2.27 -8.44 -1.39
CA LEU A 59 2.84 -9.11 -2.56
C LEU A 59 2.08 -10.42 -2.83
N ASP A 60 1.67 -10.63 -4.08
CA ASP A 60 1.23 -11.93 -4.56
C ASP A 60 2.47 -12.76 -4.91
N GLN A 61 2.87 -13.63 -3.98
CA GLN A 61 4.04 -14.50 -4.13
C GLN A 61 3.95 -15.35 -5.39
N SER A 62 2.74 -15.78 -5.79
CA SER A 62 2.57 -16.64 -6.97
C SER A 62 2.84 -15.92 -8.28
N ALA A 63 2.71 -14.59 -8.30
CA ALA A 63 2.91 -13.76 -9.48
C ALA A 63 4.41 -13.49 -9.79
N VAL A 64 5.31 -13.78 -8.86
CA VAL A 64 6.74 -13.39 -8.96
C VAL A 64 7.73 -14.56 -9.03
N GLN A 65 7.34 -15.80 -8.67
CA GLN A 65 8.28 -16.95 -8.58
C GLN A 65 9.06 -17.29 -9.86
N ASN A 66 8.61 -16.83 -11.03
CA ASN A 66 9.16 -17.20 -12.32
C ASN A 66 9.57 -15.99 -13.16
N LEU A 67 9.83 -14.84 -12.52
CA LEU A 67 10.16 -13.59 -13.18
C LEU A 67 11.68 -13.42 -13.43
#